data_AF-A0A6B3W401-F1
#
_entry.id   AF-A0A6B3W401-F1
#
_cell.length_a   1.000
_cell.length_b   1.000
_cell.length_c   1.000
_cell.angle_alpha   90.00
_cell.angle_beta   90.00
_cell.angle_gamma   90.00
#
_symmetry.space_group_name_H-M   'P 1'
#
loop_
_entity.id
_entity.type
_entity.pdbx_description
1 polymer ?
#
loop_
_entity_poly.entity_id
_entity_poly.type
_entity_poly.pdbx_seq_one_letter_code
_entity_poly.pdbx_strand_id
1 'polypeptide(L)'
;MTIQRKSTDDKDLVELAGYHAYRSHDKDDTLVVNGKKFRVVDTNYNHPTGLDALTVKNVKTGEYTVVYVGTDIHAENGKQDLITDIQLLSDLTPEQIKEARKYFNEMDEK
;
A
#
# COMPACT_ATOMS: atom_id res chain seq x y z
N MET A 1 9.42 9.96 -29.46
CA MET A 1 8.69 8.68 -29.33
C MET A 1 8.22 8.59 -27.89
N THR A 2 6.93 8.80 -27.63
CA THR A 2 6.42 8.84 -26.24
C THR A 2 6.11 7.41 -25.82
N ILE A 3 6.93 6.83 -24.94
CA ILE A 3 6.64 5.52 -24.35
C ILE A 3 5.41 5.70 -23.46
N GLN A 4 4.23 5.28 -23.93
CA GLN A 4 3.09 5.11 -23.05
C GLN A 4 3.41 3.94 -22.11
N ARG A 5 3.85 4.24 -20.88
CA ARG A 5 3.86 3.25 -19.81
C ARG A 5 2.41 2.87 -19.53
N LYS A 6 1.95 1.77 -20.13
CA LYS A 6 0.56 1.33 -20.05
C LYS A 6 0.29 0.63 -18.72
N SER A 7 1.10 -0.36 -18.37
CA SER A 7 0.93 -1.14 -17.14
C SER A 7 1.53 -0.46 -15.92
N THR A 8 1.08 -0.91 -14.77
CA THR A 8 1.78 -0.71 -13.50
C THR A 8 3.17 -1.36 -13.60
N ASP A 9 4.23 -0.64 -13.25
CA ASP A 9 5.61 -1.13 -13.28
C ASP A 9 6.31 -0.96 -11.92
N ASP A 10 7.50 -1.53 -11.79
CA ASP A 10 8.23 -1.59 -10.51
C ASP A 10 8.43 -0.21 -9.87
N LYS A 11 8.58 0.85 -10.66
CA LYS A 11 8.74 2.21 -10.12
C LYS A 11 7.45 2.71 -9.49
N ASP A 12 6.30 2.37 -10.08
CA ASP A 12 5.01 2.67 -9.48
C ASP A 12 4.83 1.91 -8.17
N LEU A 13 5.19 0.62 -8.15
CA LEU A 13 5.07 -0.21 -6.94
C LEU A 13 5.94 0.32 -5.80
N VAL A 14 7.16 0.78 -6.11
CA VAL A 14 8.06 1.40 -5.12
C VAL A 14 7.49 2.71 -4.58
N GLU A 15 6.95 3.59 -5.44
CA GLU A 15 6.34 4.86 -4.99
C GLU A 15 5.04 4.60 -4.20
N LEU A 16 4.22 3.64 -4.63
CA LEU A 16 3.03 3.23 -3.91
C LEU A 16 3.38 2.72 -2.49
N ALA A 17 4.35 1.81 -2.37
CA ALA A 17 4.76 1.23 -1.08
C ALA A 17 5.55 2.20 -0.19
N GLY A 18 6.40 3.04 -0.78
CA GLY A 18 7.31 3.90 -0.02
C GLY A 18 6.73 5.28 0.32
N TYR A 19 5.85 5.82 -0.52
CA TYR A 19 5.34 7.19 -0.35
C TYR A 19 3.84 7.26 -0.07
N HIS A 20 3.03 6.52 -0.83
CA HIS A 20 1.57 6.58 -0.69
C HIS A 20 1.04 5.75 0.48
N ALA A 21 1.64 4.60 0.76
CA ALA A 21 1.11 3.69 1.78
C ALA A 21 1.21 4.23 3.22
N TYR A 22 2.14 5.15 3.49
CA TYR A 22 2.28 5.84 4.79
C TYR A 22 1.49 7.15 4.90
N ARG A 23 0.65 7.44 3.89
CA ARG A 23 -0.23 8.60 3.89
C ARG A 23 -1.67 8.13 4.00
N SER A 24 -2.46 8.86 4.79
CA SER A 24 -3.89 8.64 4.84
C SER A 24 -4.51 9.11 3.53
N HIS A 25 -5.11 8.17 2.81
CA HIS A 25 -5.91 8.42 1.63
C HIS A 25 -7.35 8.01 1.90
N ASP A 26 -8.30 8.77 1.37
CA ASP A 26 -9.70 8.38 1.45
C ASP A 26 -10.07 7.49 0.26
N LYS A 27 -11.10 6.68 0.42
CA LYS A 27 -11.69 5.93 -0.68
C LYS A 27 -12.11 6.91 -1.80
N ASP A 28 -11.90 6.49 -3.04
CA ASP A 28 -12.12 7.28 -4.27
C ASP A 28 -11.09 8.41 -4.53
N ASP A 29 -10.09 8.59 -3.67
CA ASP A 29 -8.96 9.49 -3.96
C ASP A 29 -8.26 9.10 -5.26
N THR A 30 -7.79 10.11 -5.99
CA THR A 30 -6.97 9.93 -7.19
C THR A 30 -5.51 10.22 -6.88
N LEU A 31 -4.66 9.22 -7.03
CA LEU A 31 -3.21 9.31 -6.89
C LEU A 31 -2.56 9.47 -8.26
N VAL A 32 -1.51 10.28 -8.33
CA VAL A 32 -0.66 10.38 -9.51
C VAL A 32 0.70 9.80 -9.15
N VAL A 33 1.00 8.64 -9.71
CA VAL A 33 2.22 7.86 -9.44
C VAL A 33 3.02 7.76 -10.73
N ASN A 34 4.25 8.27 -10.75
CA ASN A 34 5.08 8.35 -11.97
C ASN A 34 4.34 8.79 -13.26
N GLY A 35 3.37 9.72 -13.13
CA GLY A 35 2.56 10.23 -14.24
C GLY A 35 1.40 9.34 -14.69
N LYS A 36 1.10 8.26 -13.96
CA LYS A 36 -0.07 7.39 -14.13
C LYS A 36 -1.11 7.69 -13.05
N LYS A 37 -2.39 7.56 -13.40
CA LYS A 37 -3.49 7.79 -12.46
C LYS A 37 -3.92 6.49 -11.83
N PHE A 38 -4.00 6.48 -10.50
CA PHE A 38 -4.54 5.40 -9.69
C PHE A 38 -5.73 5.93 -8.90
N ARG A 39 -6.75 5.09 -8.70
CA ARG A 39 -7.87 5.39 -7.81
C ARG A 39 -7.77 4.52 -6.57
N VAL A 40 -7.91 5.10 -5.39
CA VAL A 40 -8.02 4.37 -4.14
C VAL A 40 -9.37 3.67 -4.10
N VAL A 41 -9.33 2.35 -3.97
CA VAL A 41 -10.51 1.49 -3.96
C VAL A 41 -10.93 1.18 -2.54
N ASP A 42 -9.94 0.94 -1.68
CA ASP A 42 -10.16 0.53 -0.30
C ASP A 42 -8.90 0.82 0.53
N THR A 43 -9.09 1.02 1.83
CA THR A 43 -8.04 1.32 2.79
C THR A 43 -8.37 0.65 4.12
N ASN A 44 -7.37 0.13 4.80
CA ASN A 44 -7.47 -0.39 6.15
C ASN A 44 -6.31 0.19 6.96
N TYR A 45 -6.58 1.25 7.72
CA TYR A 45 -5.57 1.96 8.52
C TYR A 45 -5.78 1.74 10.01
N ASN A 46 -4.69 1.79 10.79
CA ASN A 46 -4.67 1.56 12.22
C ASN A 46 -5.23 0.18 12.61
N HIS A 47 -4.95 -0.85 11.81
CA HIS A 47 -5.41 -2.19 12.15
C HIS A 47 -4.77 -2.64 13.47
N PRO A 48 -5.49 -3.34 14.38
CA PRO A 48 -4.97 -3.71 15.70
C PRO A 48 -3.69 -4.56 15.68
N THR A 49 -3.42 -5.25 14.57
CA THR A 49 -2.20 -6.06 14.36
C THR A 49 -1.00 -5.24 13.90
N GLY A 50 -1.17 -3.93 13.73
CA GLY A 50 -0.19 -3.04 13.11
C GLY A 50 -0.07 -3.23 11.60
N LEU A 51 -0.94 -4.01 10.95
CA LEU A 51 -0.91 -4.20 9.49
C LEU A 51 -1.92 -3.29 8.80
N ASP A 52 -1.42 -2.26 8.16
CA ASP A 52 -2.23 -1.39 7.33
C ASP A 52 -2.19 -1.82 5.86
N ALA A 53 -3.25 -1.47 5.12
CA ALA A 53 -3.37 -1.80 3.71
C ALA A 53 -3.98 -0.67 2.88
N LEU A 54 -3.46 -0.50 1.67
CA LEU A 54 -3.96 0.41 0.65
C LEU A 54 -4.21 -0.35 -0.65
N THR A 55 -5.45 -0.35 -1.12
CA THR A 55 -5.83 -0.94 -2.41
C THR A 55 -6.05 0.15 -3.43
N VAL A 56 -5.29 0.12 -4.52
CA VAL A 56 -5.42 1.06 -5.63
C VAL A 56 -5.73 0.33 -6.94
N LYS A 57 -6.44 1.02 -7.83
CA LYS A 57 -6.71 0.60 -9.20
C LYS A 57 -6.02 1.53 -10.18
N ASN A 58 -5.17 1.00 -11.05
CA ASN A 58 -4.67 1.76 -12.19
C ASN A 58 -5.85 2.14 -13.10
N VAL A 59 -6.12 3.43 -13.26
CA VAL A 59 -7.30 3.92 -14.01
C VAL A 59 -7.23 3.54 -15.48
N LYS A 60 -6.03 3.36 -16.04
CA LYS A 60 -5.82 3.06 -17.45
C LYS A 60 -5.97 1.58 -17.77
N THR A 61 -5.41 0.70 -16.95
CA THR A 61 -5.39 -0.76 -17.21
C THR A 61 -6.47 -1.51 -16.45
N GLY A 62 -6.99 -0.92 -15.38
CA GLY A 62 -7.88 -1.60 -14.46
C GLY A 62 -7.17 -2.56 -13.50
N GLU A 63 -5.85 -2.66 -13.55
CA GLU A 63 -5.05 -3.48 -12.63
C GLU A 63 -5.24 -3.00 -11.19
N TYR A 64 -5.44 -3.95 -10.28
CA TYR A 64 -5.50 -3.70 -8.85
C TYR A 64 -4.16 -4.01 -8.20
N THR A 65 -3.78 -3.19 -7.23
CA THR A 65 -2.57 -3.38 -6.43
C THR A 65 -2.93 -3.18 -4.97
N VAL A 66 -2.64 -4.21 -4.16
CA VAL A 66 -2.78 -4.14 -2.72
C VAL A 66 -1.40 -3.94 -2.11
N VAL A 67 -1.24 -2.88 -1.33
CA VAL A 67 0.00 -2.50 -0.67
C VAL A 67 -0.17 -2.71 0.82
N TYR A 68 0.69 -3.53 1.41
CA TYR A 68 0.70 -3.81 2.84
C TYR A 68 1.82 -3.06 3.53
N VAL A 69 1.54 -2.51 4.70
CA VAL A 69 2.49 -1.80 5.54
C VAL A 69 2.41 -2.32 6.96
N GLY A 70 3.53 -2.82 7.47
CA GLY A 70 3.68 -3.08 8.89
C GLY A 70 4.01 -1.78 9.62
N THR A 71 3.23 -1.44 10.63
CA THR A 71 3.52 -0.41 11.63
C THR A 71 3.91 -1.12 12.91
N ASP A 72 5.04 -0.74 13.51
CA ASP A 72 5.40 -1.29 14.82
C ASP A 72 4.42 -0.78 15.88
N ILE A 73 3.59 -1.70 16.36
CA ILE A 73 2.57 -1.49 17.40
C ILE A 73 3.18 -1.13 18.76
N HIS A 74 4.50 -1.33 18.94
CA HIS A 74 5.23 -1.03 20.17
C HIS A 74 6.05 0.26 20.11
N ALA A 75 6.12 0.95 18.97
CA ALA A 75 6.83 2.21 18.86
C ALA A 75 6.03 3.34 19.52
N GLU A 76 6.29 3.61 20.80
CA GLU A 76 5.70 4.72 21.58
C GLU A 76 5.91 6.13 20.94
N ASN A 77 6.65 6.24 19.85
CA ASN A 77 6.79 7.46 19.03
C ASN A 77 6.83 7.12 17.52
N GLY A 78 5.75 6.51 17.00
CA GLY A 78 5.58 5.97 15.64
C GLY A 78 5.73 6.92 14.42
N LYS A 79 6.48 8.03 14.55
CA LYS A 79 6.88 8.88 13.42
C LYS A 79 8.39 8.94 13.18
N GLN A 80 9.22 8.59 14.18
CA GLN A 80 10.67 8.72 14.05
C GLN A 80 11.35 7.44 13.55
N ASP A 81 10.79 6.25 13.83
CA ASP A 81 11.35 4.96 13.41
C ASP A 81 11.01 4.55 11.97
N LEU A 82 9.92 5.09 11.41
CA LEU A 82 9.41 4.72 10.09
C LEU A 82 10.44 4.89 8.95
N ILE A 83 11.32 5.89 9.05
CA ILE A 83 12.35 6.15 8.03
C ILE A 83 13.54 5.20 8.20
N THR A 84 13.87 4.82 9.44
CA THR A 84 15.02 3.96 9.76
C THR A 84 14.71 2.49 9.48
N ASP A 85 13.46 2.06 9.68
CA ASP A 85 13.03 0.66 9.53
C ASP A 85 12.64 0.26 8.11
N ILE A 86 12.35 1.20 7.20
CA ILE A 86 12.27 0.88 5.76
C ILE A 86 13.59 0.26 5.27
N GLN A 87 14.70 0.50 5.99
CA GLN A 87 16.01 -0.07 5.72
C GLN A 87 16.25 -1.44 6.40
N LEU A 88 15.46 -1.82 7.41
CA LEU A 88 15.42 -3.16 8.01
C LEU A 88 14.22 -3.94 7.46
N LEU A 89 14.40 -4.60 6.33
CA LEU A 89 13.37 -5.41 5.65
C LEU A 89 12.74 -6.49 6.56
N SER A 90 11.60 -6.12 7.16
CA SER A 90 10.30 -6.83 7.24
C SER A 90 10.29 -8.36 7.43
N ASP A 91 10.47 -8.84 8.66
CA ASP A 91 9.88 -10.12 9.06
C ASP A 91 8.43 -9.88 9.53
N LEU A 92 7.47 -10.05 8.62
CA LEU A 92 6.04 -10.04 8.98
C LEU A 92 5.76 -11.14 10.01
N THR A 93 5.01 -10.82 11.07
CA THR A 93 4.58 -11.83 12.05
C THR A 93 3.55 -12.80 11.46
N PRO A 94 3.37 -14.02 11.99
CA PRO A 94 2.32 -14.93 11.55
C PRO A 94 0.91 -14.32 11.57
N GLU A 95 0.65 -13.41 12.51
CA GLU A 95 -0.63 -12.71 12.63
C GLU A 95 -0.82 -11.66 11.54
N GLN A 96 0.24 -10.90 11.21
CA GLN A 96 0.22 -9.99 10.07
C GLN A 96 0.06 -10.75 8.73
N ILE A 97 0.72 -11.91 8.55
CA ILE A 97 0.53 -12.74 7.35
C ILE A 97 -0.93 -13.22 7.23
N LYS A 98 -1.55 -13.62 8.34
CA LYS A 98 -2.95 -14.05 8.37
C LYS A 98 -3.88 -12.90 7.97
N GLU A 99 -3.70 -11.71 8.52
CA GLU A 99 -4.54 -10.56 8.21
C GLU A 99 -4.31 -10.03 6.79
N ALA A 100 -3.07 -10.06 6.28
CA ALA A 100 -2.79 -9.75 4.88
C ALA A 100 -3.57 -10.67 3.95
N ARG A 101 -3.56 -11.98 4.23
CA ARG A 101 -4.34 -12.96 3.44
C ARG A 101 -5.83 -12.72 3.54
N LYS A 102 -6.34 -12.41 4.73
CA LYS A 102 -7.76 -12.13 4.95
C LYS A 102 -8.19 -10.90 4.13
N TYR A 103 -7.46 -9.79 4.24
CA TYR A 103 -7.74 -8.58 3.49
C TYR A 103 -7.64 -8.80 1.98
N PHE A 104 -6.64 -9.57 1.52
CA PHE A 104 -6.54 -9.96 0.12
C PHE A 104 -7.82 -10.68 -0.37
N ASN A 105 -8.29 -11.67 0.39
CA ASN A 105 -9.50 -12.41 0.05
C ASN A 105 -10.74 -11.50 0.05
N GLU A 106 -10.85 -10.58 1.01
CA GLU A 106 -11.93 -9.58 1.04
C GLU A 106 -11.92 -8.66 -0.19
N MET A 107 -10.74 -8.35 -0.74
CA MET A 107 -10.63 -7.59 -2.00
C MET A 107 -10.97 -8.44 -3.23
N ASP A 108 -10.67 -9.74 -3.21
CA ASP A 108 -10.98 -10.67 -4.30
C ASP A 108 -12.48 -10.96 -4.41
N GLU A 109 -13.20 -10.95 -3.28
CA GLU A 109 -14.65 -11.17 -3.20
C GLU A 109 -15.51 -9.92 -3.51
N LYS A 110 -14.89 -8.73 -3.65
CA LYS A 110 -15.56 -7.44 -3.92
C LYS A 110 -15.73 -7.15 -5.42
#